data_AF-A0A9E5CVK3-F1
#
_entry.id   AF-A0A9E5CVK3-F1
#
_cell.length_a   1.000
_cell.length_b   1.000
_cell.length_c   1.000
_cell.angle_alpha   90.00
_cell.angle_beta   90.00
_cell.angle_gamma   90.00
#
_symmetry.space_group_name_H-M   'P 1'
#
loop_
_entity.id
_entity.type
_entity.pdbx_description
1 polymer ?
#
loop_
_entity_poly.entity_id
_entity_poly.type
_entity_poly.pdbx_seq_one_letter_code
_entity_poly.pdbx_strand_id
1 'polypeptide(L)'
;MAREYKRISGDSHLEVPNERWTHRVDAKYREDAPKTVTGDDGADTTVVAGLPARSNPMDLYGGSGRGEWVPFGRRYADTPGTGPPEQRLREQDQDKLDAEVLFPAVVCGPRYWLNVEDHGLQKAIFRGWNDWLAEEYCSAAPDRLWGVG
;
A
#
# COMPACT_ATOMS: atom_id res chain seq x y z
N MET A 1 12.21 -1.46 28.83
CA MET A 1 13.12 -2.50 28.30
C MET A 1 13.07 -2.37 26.78
N ALA A 2 14.21 -2.29 26.10
CA ALA A 2 14.22 -2.31 24.63
C ALA A 2 13.79 -3.71 24.14
N ARG A 3 13.00 -3.77 23.07
CA ARG A 3 12.60 -5.03 22.41
C ARG A 3 13.81 -5.65 21.72
N GLU A 4 13.97 -6.97 21.84
CA GLU A 4 14.96 -7.74 21.09
C GLU A 4 14.33 -8.22 19.78
N TYR A 5 15.01 -8.00 18.64
CA TYR A 5 14.57 -8.42 17.32
C TYR A 5 15.50 -9.50 16.76
N LYS A 6 14.95 -10.62 16.31
CA LYS A 6 15.68 -11.75 15.70
C LYS A 6 15.53 -11.79 14.19
N ARG A 7 14.34 -11.50 13.65
CA ARG A 7 14.07 -11.46 12.21
C ARG A 7 13.27 -10.22 11.85
N ILE A 8 13.85 -9.41 10.98
CA ILE A 8 13.23 -8.19 10.46
C ILE A 8 13.18 -8.33 8.93
N SER A 9 12.00 -8.12 8.34
CA SER A 9 11.94 -7.90 6.89
C SER A 9 12.46 -6.50 6.60
N GLY A 10 13.54 -6.40 5.84
CA GLY A 10 14.09 -5.12 5.39
C GLY A 10 13.38 -4.53 4.18
N ASP A 11 12.50 -5.30 3.55
CA ASP A 11 11.80 -4.93 2.32
C ASP A 11 10.44 -5.63 2.24
N SER A 12 9.41 -4.92 2.70
CA SER A 12 8.02 -5.33 2.59
C SER A 12 7.23 -4.19 1.96
N HIS A 13 6.21 -4.52 1.16
CA HIS A 13 5.35 -3.53 0.52
C HIS A 13 3.93 -3.56 1.07
N LEU A 14 3.35 -2.36 1.15
CA LEU A 14 1.99 -2.14 1.59
C LEU A 14 1.07 -1.93 0.39
N GLU A 15 0.43 -3.01 -0.02
CA GLU A 15 -0.52 -3.02 -1.12
C GLU A 15 -1.94 -2.88 -0.60
N VAL A 16 -2.52 -1.68 -0.68
CA VAL A 16 -3.86 -1.40 -0.17
C VAL A 16 -4.71 -0.66 -1.21
N PRO A 17 -6.04 -0.84 -1.20
CA PRO A 17 -6.95 0.02 -1.95
C PRO A 17 -6.76 1.49 -1.55
N ASN A 18 -6.88 2.40 -2.52
CA ASN A 18 -6.63 3.82 -2.31
C ASN A 18 -7.62 4.46 -1.33
N GLU A 19 -8.85 3.96 -1.28
CA GLU A 19 -9.93 4.42 -0.41
C GLU A 19 -9.60 4.26 1.08
N ARG A 20 -8.59 3.45 1.42
CA ARG A 20 -8.19 3.23 2.82
C ARG A 20 -7.42 4.39 3.42
N TRP A 21 -6.88 5.29 2.60
CA TRP A 21 -6.01 6.37 3.07
C TRP A 21 -6.34 7.72 2.44
N THR A 22 -7.02 7.78 1.29
CA THR A 22 -7.28 9.05 0.58
C THR A 22 -8.22 9.99 1.32
N HIS A 23 -8.91 9.55 2.38
CA HIS A 23 -9.61 10.45 3.30
C HIS A 23 -8.65 11.43 4.01
N ARG A 24 -7.36 11.08 4.14
CA ARG A 24 -6.30 11.95 4.67
C ARG A 24 -5.78 12.98 3.68
N VAL A 25 -6.07 12.84 2.38
CA VAL A 25 -5.72 13.88 1.40
C VAL A 25 -6.57 15.12 1.66
N ASP A 26 -5.95 16.30 1.56
CA ASP A 26 -6.60 17.61 1.70
C ASP A 26 -7.89 17.64 0.88
N ALA A 27 -8.99 18.09 1.50
CA ALA A 27 -10.31 18.08 0.90
C ALA A 27 -10.37 18.76 -0.46
N LYS A 28 -9.55 19.80 -0.72
CA LYS A 28 -9.50 20.48 -2.01
C LYS A 28 -8.95 19.64 -3.16
N TYR A 29 -8.18 18.59 -2.84
CA TYR A 29 -7.51 17.70 -3.79
C TYR A 29 -8.09 16.28 -3.78
N ARG A 30 -9.02 15.96 -2.88
CA ARG A 30 -9.48 14.59 -2.64
C ARG A 30 -10.18 13.96 -3.85
N GLU A 31 -10.86 14.76 -4.66
CA GLU A 31 -11.49 14.25 -5.89
C GLU A 31 -10.48 13.84 -6.97
N ASP A 32 -9.30 14.46 -6.96
CA ASP A 32 -8.22 14.21 -7.92
C ASP A 32 -7.17 13.22 -7.40
N ALA A 33 -7.28 12.84 -6.12
CA ALA A 33 -6.42 11.89 -5.44
C ALA A 33 -6.57 10.46 -6.02
N PRO A 34 -5.63 9.53 -5.69
CA PRO A 34 -5.74 8.14 -6.08
C PRO A 34 -7.09 7.51 -5.72
N LYS A 35 -7.66 6.76 -6.66
CA LYS A 35 -8.88 5.96 -6.49
C LYS A 35 -8.63 4.57 -7.06
N THR A 36 -9.18 3.54 -6.43
CA THR A 36 -9.20 2.18 -6.95
C THR A 36 -10.50 1.96 -7.71
N VAL A 37 -10.38 1.55 -8.97
CA VAL A 37 -11.49 1.18 -9.85
C VAL A 37 -11.28 -0.24 -10.37
N THR A 38 -12.35 -0.90 -10.80
CA THR A 38 -12.25 -2.18 -11.50
C THR A 38 -11.87 -1.92 -12.97
N GLY A 39 -10.73 -2.46 -13.39
CA GLY A 39 -10.28 -2.41 -14.79
C GLY A 39 -11.01 -3.42 -15.68
N ASP A 40 -10.76 -3.35 -16.98
CA ASP A 40 -11.42 -4.19 -17.99
C ASP A 40 -11.12 -5.70 -17.82
N ASP A 41 -9.95 -6.03 -17.27
CA ASP A 41 -9.55 -7.40 -16.93
C ASP A 41 -10.06 -7.86 -15.55
N GLY A 42 -10.86 -7.02 -14.88
CA GLY A 42 -11.39 -7.26 -13.54
C GLY A 42 -10.42 -6.93 -12.40
N ALA A 43 -9.20 -6.46 -12.70
CA ALA A 43 -8.20 -6.10 -11.69
C ALA A 43 -8.54 -4.81 -10.96
N ASP A 44 -8.04 -4.69 -9.73
CA ASP A 44 -8.01 -3.41 -9.04
C ASP A 44 -6.96 -2.50 -9.70
N THR A 45 -7.43 -1.33 -10.14
CA THR A 45 -6.70 -0.37 -10.96
C THR A 45 -6.70 0.99 -10.30
N THR A 46 -5.52 1.59 -10.14
CA THR A 46 -5.37 2.94 -9.61
C THR A 46 -5.57 3.97 -10.71
N VAL A 47 -6.41 4.96 -10.43
CA VAL A 47 -6.60 6.18 -11.24
C VAL A 47 -6.26 7.41 -10.41
N VAL A 48 -5.57 8.37 -11.03
CA VAL A 48 -5.21 9.68 -10.45
C VAL A 48 -5.46 10.72 -11.52
N ALA A 49 -5.93 11.91 -11.15
CA ALA A 49 -6.18 12.96 -12.13
C ALA A 49 -4.92 13.29 -12.94
N GLY A 50 -5.07 13.33 -14.26
CA GLY A 50 -3.97 13.63 -15.18
C GLY A 50 -2.98 12.48 -15.43
N LEU A 51 -3.16 11.30 -14.83
CA LEU A 51 -2.29 10.14 -15.06
C LEU A 51 -3.00 8.98 -15.76
N PRO A 52 -2.28 8.20 -16.59
CA PRO A 52 -2.84 6.99 -17.19
C PRO A 52 -3.07 5.92 -16.12
N ALA A 53 -4.26 5.31 -16.13
CA ALA A 53 -4.64 4.25 -15.20
C ALA A 53 -3.59 3.12 -15.13
N ARG A 54 -3.35 2.62 -13.91
CA ARG A 54 -2.38 1.55 -13.65
C ARG A 54 -2.98 0.48 -12.75
N SER A 55 -3.07 -0.75 -13.23
CA SER A 55 -3.26 -1.90 -12.35
C SER A 55 -1.97 -2.16 -11.57
N ASN A 56 -2.08 -2.97 -10.51
CA ASN A 56 -0.91 -3.38 -9.74
C ASN A 56 -0.51 -4.83 -10.06
N PRO A 57 0.22 -5.05 -11.17
CA PRO A 57 0.37 -6.37 -11.72
C PRO A 57 1.31 -7.27 -10.91
N MET A 58 2.33 -6.69 -10.28
CA MET A 58 3.43 -7.46 -9.71
C MET A 58 3.26 -7.71 -8.21
N ASP A 59 2.61 -6.78 -7.52
CA ASP A 59 2.75 -6.70 -6.07
C ASP A 59 1.65 -7.49 -5.32
N LEU A 60 0.59 -7.90 -6.03
CA LEU A 60 -0.49 -8.74 -5.49
C LEU A 60 -0.15 -10.25 -5.55
N TYR A 61 0.92 -10.63 -4.87
CA TYR A 61 1.48 -11.99 -4.89
C TYR A 61 1.04 -12.90 -3.74
N GLY A 62 0.67 -12.31 -2.58
CA GLY A 62 0.40 -13.02 -1.33
C GLY A 62 -0.41 -14.31 -1.50
N GLY A 63 -0.01 -15.38 -0.81
CA GLY A 63 -0.68 -16.68 -0.83
C GLY A 63 -0.60 -17.46 -2.15
N SER A 64 -0.03 -16.90 -3.22
CA SER A 64 0.09 -17.58 -4.52
C SER A 64 1.42 -18.33 -4.66
N GLY A 65 1.36 -19.56 -5.17
CA GLY A 65 2.57 -20.30 -5.54
C GLY A 65 3.21 -19.73 -6.82
N ARG A 66 4.54 -19.90 -6.96
CA ARG A 66 5.30 -19.44 -8.15
C ARG A 66 4.75 -19.95 -9.50
N GLY A 67 4.06 -21.09 -9.52
CA GLY A 67 3.48 -21.66 -10.74
C GLY A 67 2.03 -21.27 -11.03
N GLU A 68 1.35 -20.62 -10.07
CA GLU A 68 -0.07 -20.26 -10.17
C GLU A 68 -0.27 -18.76 -10.32
N TRP A 69 0.71 -17.98 -9.89
CA TRP A 69 0.64 -16.53 -9.95
C TRP A 69 0.71 -16.01 -11.39
N VAL A 70 -0.21 -15.10 -11.71
CA VAL A 70 -0.22 -14.31 -12.94
C VAL A 70 -0.31 -12.82 -12.61
N PRO A 71 0.38 -11.95 -13.37
CA PRO A 71 0.50 -10.54 -13.05
C PRO A 71 -0.74 -9.68 -13.37
N PHE A 72 -1.90 -10.24 -13.69
CA PHE A 72 -3.05 -9.44 -14.15
C PHE A 72 -4.37 -9.99 -13.57
N GLY A 73 -5.45 -9.21 -13.62
CA GLY A 73 -6.76 -9.61 -13.11
C GLY A 73 -6.85 -9.78 -11.58
N ARG A 74 -5.91 -9.21 -10.81
CA ARG A 74 -5.81 -9.38 -9.36
C ARG A 74 -6.53 -8.28 -8.59
N ARG A 75 -7.08 -8.64 -7.43
CA ARG A 75 -7.75 -7.72 -6.51
C ARG A 75 -7.11 -7.76 -5.14
N TYR A 76 -7.11 -6.62 -4.44
CA TYR A 76 -6.60 -6.52 -3.08
C TYR A 76 -7.37 -7.47 -2.16
N ALA A 77 -8.70 -7.44 -2.21
CA ALA A 77 -9.58 -8.24 -1.33
C ALA A 77 -9.30 -9.76 -1.36
N ASP A 78 -8.79 -10.26 -2.49
CA ASP A 78 -8.51 -11.69 -2.69
C ASP A 78 -7.03 -12.05 -2.39
N THR A 79 -6.21 -11.08 -2.00
CA THR A 79 -4.76 -11.25 -1.82
C THR A 79 -4.36 -11.05 -0.35
N PRO A 80 -3.79 -12.08 0.33
CA PRO A 80 -3.16 -11.95 1.64
C PRO A 80 -2.12 -10.82 1.70
N GLY A 81 -1.92 -10.21 2.86
CA GLY A 81 -1.03 -9.05 3.02
C GLY A 81 -1.64 -7.69 2.71
N THR A 82 -2.78 -7.62 2.02
CA THR A 82 -3.37 -6.34 1.57
C THR A 82 -4.36 -5.72 2.56
N GLY A 83 -4.65 -6.42 3.66
CA GLY A 83 -5.65 -6.06 4.65
C GLY A 83 -5.13 -5.15 5.78
N PRO A 84 -5.93 -4.95 6.83
CA PRO A 84 -5.63 -4.01 7.92
C PRO A 84 -4.42 -4.46 8.75
N PRO A 85 -3.83 -3.59 9.59
CA PRO A 85 -2.60 -3.91 10.32
C PRO A 85 -2.71 -5.17 11.18
N GLU A 86 -3.89 -5.50 11.71
CA GLU A 86 -4.10 -6.73 12.48
C GLU A 86 -3.92 -7.98 11.64
N GLN A 87 -4.28 -7.93 10.36
CA GLN A 87 -3.99 -9.03 9.43
C GLN A 87 -2.48 -9.16 9.23
N ARG A 88 -1.80 -8.04 8.94
CA ARG A 88 -0.35 -8.05 8.71
C ARG A 88 0.41 -8.58 9.91
N LEU A 89 0.01 -8.21 11.13
CA LEU A 89 0.62 -8.72 12.37
C LEU A 89 0.43 -10.24 12.55
N ARG A 90 -0.73 -10.78 12.20
CA ARG A 90 -0.95 -12.24 12.21
C ARG A 90 -0.10 -12.95 11.17
N GLU A 91 0.08 -12.34 9.99
CA GLU A 91 0.93 -12.87 8.93
C GLU A 91 2.42 -12.82 9.35
N GLN A 92 2.88 -11.73 9.97
CA GLN A 92 4.21 -11.68 10.61
C GLN A 92 4.42 -12.82 11.60
N ASP A 93 3.43 -13.10 12.45
CA ASP A 93 3.52 -14.18 13.44
C ASP A 93 3.62 -15.57 12.76
N GLN A 94 2.88 -15.78 11.66
CA GLN A 94 2.96 -17.01 10.85
C GLN A 94 4.35 -17.18 10.21
N ASP A 95 4.90 -16.10 9.67
CA ASP A 95 6.20 -16.06 9.00
C ASP A 95 7.38 -15.95 9.98
N LYS A 96 7.09 -15.84 11.29
CA LYS A 96 8.06 -15.70 12.38
C LYS A 96 8.95 -14.45 12.22
N LEU A 97 8.34 -13.36 11.77
CA LEU A 97 8.93 -12.01 11.67
C LEU A 97 8.62 -11.21 12.94
N ASP A 98 9.66 -10.57 13.49
CA ASP A 98 9.52 -9.70 14.65
C ASP A 98 9.10 -8.28 14.27
N ALA A 99 9.52 -7.81 13.09
CA ALA A 99 9.18 -6.50 12.53
C ALA A 99 9.37 -6.46 11.00
N GLU A 100 8.82 -5.43 10.36
CA GLU A 100 8.96 -5.17 8.93
C GLU A 100 9.14 -3.67 8.65
N VAL A 101 10.01 -3.36 7.68
CA VAL A 101 10.04 -2.07 7.00
C VAL A 101 9.02 -2.09 5.86
N LEU A 102 8.06 -1.16 5.90
CA LEU A 102 6.90 -1.12 5.01
C LEU A 102 7.02 0.06 4.03
N PHE A 103 7.35 -0.27 2.78
CA PHE A 103 7.32 0.66 1.66
C PHE A 103 5.91 0.75 1.06
N PRO A 104 5.55 1.89 0.44
CA PRO A 104 4.35 1.97 -0.39
C PRO A 104 4.44 1.06 -1.60
N ALA A 105 3.31 0.88 -2.28
CA ALA A 105 3.21 0.08 -3.50
C ALA A 105 4.31 0.41 -4.54
N VAL A 106 4.93 -0.61 -5.13
CA VAL A 106 6.03 -0.39 -6.09
C VAL A 106 5.51 0.28 -7.36
N VAL A 107 4.43 -0.27 -7.92
CA VAL A 107 3.91 0.19 -9.22
C VAL A 107 2.99 1.40 -9.05
N CYS A 108 2.06 1.34 -8.10
CA CYS A 108 1.00 2.34 -7.95
C CYS A 108 1.28 3.39 -6.85
N GLY A 109 2.45 3.34 -6.20
CA GLY A 109 2.86 4.27 -5.15
C GLY A 109 3.66 5.48 -5.66
N PRO A 110 4.67 5.96 -4.89
CA PRO A 110 5.43 7.18 -5.19
C PRO A 110 5.95 7.29 -6.62
N ARG A 111 6.44 6.19 -7.21
CA ARG A 111 6.95 6.19 -8.59
C ARG A 111 5.88 6.64 -9.60
N TYR A 112 4.62 6.31 -9.34
CA TYR A 112 3.48 6.74 -10.14
C TYR A 112 3.05 8.17 -9.80
N TRP A 113 2.92 8.50 -8.51
CA TRP A 113 2.49 9.83 -8.04
C TRP A 113 3.44 10.97 -8.41
N LEU A 114 4.74 10.68 -8.54
CA LEU A 114 5.75 11.65 -8.98
C LEU A 114 5.49 12.22 -10.38
N ASN A 115 4.62 11.59 -11.17
CA ASN A 115 4.25 12.07 -12.51
C ASN A 115 3.09 13.08 -12.48
N VAL A 116 2.43 13.31 -11.33
CA VAL A 116 1.36 14.32 -11.22
C VAL A 116 1.94 15.72 -11.49
N GLU A 117 1.38 16.43 -12.46
CA GLU A 117 1.85 17.77 -12.85
C GLU A 117 1.46 18.87 -11.85
N ASP A 118 0.27 18.78 -11.24
CA ASP A 118 -0.11 19.70 -10.16
C ASP A 118 0.68 19.37 -8.90
N HIS A 119 1.75 20.13 -8.64
CA HIS A 119 2.58 19.99 -7.45
C HIS A 119 1.81 20.17 -6.13
N GLY A 120 0.69 20.88 -6.13
CA GLY A 120 -0.21 21.00 -4.99
C GLY A 120 -0.89 19.67 -4.67
N LEU A 121 -1.49 19.04 -5.68
CA LEU A 121 -2.07 17.71 -5.59
C LEU A 121 -1.02 16.66 -5.22
N GLN A 122 0.13 16.67 -5.90
CA GLN A 122 1.23 15.74 -5.63
C GLN A 122 1.66 15.78 -4.16
N LYS A 123 1.92 16.96 -3.60
CA LYS A 123 2.28 17.11 -2.18
C LYS A 123 1.16 16.66 -1.24
N ALA A 124 -0.11 16.89 -1.61
CA ALA A 124 -1.25 16.47 -0.81
C ALA A 124 -1.41 14.94 -0.81
N ILE A 125 -1.11 14.27 -1.91
CA ILE A 125 -1.05 12.80 -2.02
C ILE A 125 0.00 12.24 -1.06
N PHE A 126 1.24 12.73 -1.13
CA PHE A 126 2.31 12.28 -0.24
C PHE A 126 1.98 12.50 1.23
N ARG A 127 1.46 13.68 1.59
CA ARG A 127 1.04 13.96 2.98
C ARG A 127 -0.08 13.03 3.43
N GLY A 128 -1.11 12.84 2.61
CA GLY A 128 -2.22 11.95 2.94
C GLY A 128 -1.76 10.51 3.19
N TRP A 129 -0.87 9.99 2.34
CA TRP A 129 -0.26 8.67 2.53
C TRP A 129 0.54 8.60 3.84
N ASN A 130 1.41 9.58 4.09
CA ASN A 130 2.29 9.59 5.27
C ASN A 130 1.50 9.70 6.57
N ASP A 131 0.50 10.58 6.62
CA ASP A 131 -0.36 10.78 7.79
C ASP A 131 -1.13 9.49 8.10
N TRP A 132 -1.71 8.85 7.07
CA TRP A 132 -2.39 7.57 7.25
C TRP A 132 -1.46 6.44 7.70
N LEU A 133 -0.30 6.29 7.04
CA LEU A 133 0.66 5.24 7.34
C LEU A 133 1.15 5.35 8.79
N ALA A 134 1.49 6.56 9.23
CA ALA A 134 1.98 6.81 10.58
C ALA A 134 0.88 6.69 11.64
N GLU A 135 -0.27 7.34 11.43
CA GLU A 135 -1.28 7.49 12.48
C GLU A 135 -2.29 6.34 12.54
N GLU A 136 -2.53 5.62 11.45
CA GLU A 136 -3.56 4.57 11.38
C GLU A 136 -2.97 3.18 11.20
N TYR A 137 -2.00 3.00 10.30
CA TYR A 137 -1.48 1.66 10.01
C TYR A 137 -0.38 1.24 10.99
N CYS A 138 0.73 1.99 11.04
CA CYS A 138 1.89 1.66 11.86
C CYS A 138 1.63 1.87 13.36
N SER A 139 0.70 2.75 13.72
CA SER A 139 0.31 3.00 15.12
C SER A 139 -0.28 1.77 15.83
N ALA A 140 -0.78 0.78 15.07
CA ALA A 140 -1.28 -0.48 15.63
C ALA A 140 -0.21 -1.31 16.34
N ALA A 141 1.05 -1.22 15.88
CA ALA A 141 2.19 -1.88 16.51
C ALA A 141 3.49 -1.15 16.12
N PRO A 142 3.78 0.00 16.74
CA PRO A 142 4.92 0.85 16.37
C PRO A 142 6.28 0.18 16.62
N ASP A 143 6.31 -0.89 17.40
CA ASP A 143 7.47 -1.74 17.63
C ASP A 143 7.58 -2.91 16.64
N ARG A 144 6.70 -3.01 15.64
CA ARG A 144 6.70 -4.08 14.62
C ARG A 144 6.50 -3.59 13.19
N LEU A 145 5.82 -2.47 12.99
CA LEU A 145 5.43 -1.94 11.68
C LEU A 145 6.13 -0.60 11.45
N TRP A 146 7.13 -0.56 10.56
CA TRP A 146 7.93 0.64 10.32
C TRP A 146 7.70 1.17 8.90
N GLY A 147 6.80 2.14 8.79
CA GLY A 147 6.46 2.77 7.52
C GLY A 147 7.57 3.66 6.96
N VAL A 148 7.72 3.63 5.64
CA VAL A 148 8.51 4.59 4.87
C VAL A 148 7.55 5.51 4.11
N GLY A 149 7.63 6.81 4.39
CA GLY A 149 6.81 7.87 3.79
C GLY A 149 7.63 9.11 3.47
#